data_AF-A0A0F3RGU5-F1
#
_entry.id   AF-A0A0F3RGU5-F1
#
_cell.length_a   1.000
_cell.length_b   1.000
_cell.length_c   1.000
_cell.angle_alpha   90.00
_cell.angle_beta   90.00
_cell.angle_gamma   90.00
#
_symmetry.space_group_name_H-M   'P 1'
#
loop_
_entity.id
_entity.type
_entity.pdbx_description
1 polymer ?
#
loop_
_entity_poly.entity_id
_entity_poly.type
_entity_poly.pdbx_seq_one_letter_code
_entity_poly.pdbx_strand_id
1 'polypeptide(L)' 'MQIIEIREPEQADFKQARQIAVGIDFGTTNSLIAIAANRKVKVIKSIDDKELIPTTIDFTSNNLL' A
#
# COMPACT_ATOMS: atom_id res chain seq x y z
N MET A 1 10.07 12.23 31.32
CA MET A 1 8.68 12.28 31.81
C MET A 1 7.91 11.22 31.02
N GLN A 2 7.32 10.22 31.68
CA GLN A 2 6.60 9.15 31.00
C GLN A 2 5.15 9.18 31.49
N ILE A 3 4.21 9.31 30.57
CA ILE A 3 2.79 9.31 30.86
C ILE A 3 2.36 7.83 30.90
N ILE A 4 1.85 7.39 32.03
CA ILE A 4 1.23 6.07 32.16
C ILE A 4 -0.25 6.27 31.87
N GLU A 5 -0.71 5.78 30.72
CA GLU A 5 -2.10 5.86 30.30
C GLU A 5 -2.84 4.63 30.85
N ILE A 6 -3.78 4.84 31.76
CA ILE A 6 -4.64 3.79 32.33
C ILE A 6 -5.94 3.80 31.53
N ARG A 7 -6.36 2.63 31.03
CA ARG A 7 -7.55 2.44 30.18
C ARG A 7 -8.57 1.56 30.88
N GLU A 8 -9.85 1.78 30.59
CA GLU A 8 -10.94 1.04 31.20
C GLU A 8 -11.06 -0.38 30.62
N PRO A 9 -11.50 -1.38 31.40
CA PRO A 9 -11.52 -2.80 31.01
C PRO A 9 -12.31 -3.09 29.72
N GLU A 10 -13.30 -2.25 29.41
CA GLU A 10 -14.20 -2.42 28.27
C GLU A 10 -13.73 -1.65 27.01
N GLN A 11 -12.62 -0.91 27.08
CA GLN A 11 -11.95 -0.39 25.89
C GLN A 11 -11.08 -1.48 25.26
N ALA A 12 -11.70 -2.63 25.00
CA ALA A 12 -11.14 -3.75 24.29
C ALA A 12 -10.74 -3.30 22.88
N ASP A 13 -9.45 -3.46 22.57
CA ASP A 13 -8.84 -3.44 21.24
C ASP A 13 -9.69 -2.81 20.13
N PHE A 14 -9.74 -1.47 20.09
CA PHE A 14 -9.79 -0.85 18.78
C PHE A 14 -8.50 -1.28 18.07
N LYS A 15 -8.57 -2.36 17.28
CA LYS A 15 -7.66 -2.60 16.17
C LYS A 15 -7.69 -1.32 15.36
N GLN A 16 -6.82 -0.38 15.69
CA GLN A 16 -6.65 0.84 14.95
C GLN A 16 -6.34 0.37 13.54
N ALA A 17 -7.29 0.53 12.63
CA ALA A 17 -7.16 0.05 11.26
C ALA A 17 -5.87 0.68 10.75
N ARG A 18 -4.84 -0.15 10.58
CA ARG A 18 -3.53 0.35 10.21
C ARG A 18 -3.69 0.95 8.83
N GLN A 19 -3.70 2.27 8.75
CA GLN A 19 -3.76 2.97 7.49
C GLN A 19 -2.42 2.71 6.80
N ILE A 20 -2.46 1.95 5.71
CA ILE A 20 -1.29 1.68 4.87
C ILE A 20 -1.26 2.78 3.82
N ALA A 21 -0.19 3.55 3.81
CA ALA A 21 0.10 4.50 2.75
C ALA A 21 1.14 3.91 1.79
N VAL A 22 0.95 4.14 0.50
CA VAL A 22 1.89 3.79 -0.56
C VAL A 22 2.14 5.01 -1.43
N GLY A 23 3.35 5.10 -1.99
CA GLY A 23 3.65 6.03 -3.07
C GLY A 23 3.31 5.35 -4.40
N ILE A 24 2.59 6.06 -5.25
CA ILE A 24 2.30 5.64 -6.62
C ILE A 24 2.90 6.69 -7.54
N ASP A 25 3.82 6.25 -8.40
CA ASP A 25 4.26 7.03 -9.55
C ASP A 25 3.43 6.58 -10.75
N PHE A 26 2.56 7.46 -11.25
CA PHE A 26 1.66 7.18 -12.35
C PHE A 26 2.21 7.79 -13.63
N GLY A 27 3.25 7.14 -14.17
CA GLY A 27 3.92 7.58 -15.38
C GLY A 27 3.09 7.31 -16.64
N THR A 28 3.46 7.95 -17.74
CA THR A 28 2.76 7.84 -19.03
C THR A 28 2.94 6.47 -19.70
N THR A 29 4.12 5.85 -19.58
CA THR A 29 4.41 4.54 -20.18
C THR A 29 4.38 3.42 -19.15
N ASN A 30 4.93 3.66 -17.97
CA ASN A 30 4.96 2.70 -16.87
C ASN A 30 4.62 3.39 -15.56
N SER A 31 4.04 2.63 -14.65
CA SER A 31 3.73 3.00 -13.28
C SER A 31 4.54 2.16 -12.28
N LEU A 32 4.73 2.69 -11.07
CA LEU A 32 5.44 2.03 -9.98
C LEU A 32 4.72 2.27 -8.65
N ILE A 33 4.71 1.24 -7.80
CA ILE A 33 4.18 1.34 -6.44
C ILE A 33 5.31 1.05 -5.45
N ALA A 34 5.47 1.92 -4.44
CA ALA A 34 6.44 1.72 -3.37
C ALA A 34 5.83 1.96 -2.00
N ILE A 35 6.41 1.35 -0.98
CA ILE A 35 6.06 1.59 0.42
C ILE A 35 7.32 1.95 1.21
N ALA A 36 7.20 2.95 2.07
CA ALA A 36 8.20 3.27 3.08
C ALA A 36 7.77 2.64 4.41
N ALA A 37 8.52 1.64 4.87
CA ALA A 37 8.28 0.97 6.14
C ALA A 37 9.61 0.72 6.86
N ASN A 38 9.65 0.90 8.18
CA ASN A 38 10.85 0.68 9.00
C ASN A 38 12.08 1.44 8.47
N ARG A 39 11.88 2.69 8.02
CA ARG A 39 12.92 3.55 7.41
C ARG A 39 13.59 2.97 6.16
N LYS A 40 12.95 2.00 5.50
CA LYS A 40 13.39 1.44 4.23
C LYS A 40 12.29 1.61 3.19
N VAL A 41 12.69 1.91 1.97
CA VAL A 41 11.80 1.91 0.80
C VAL A 41 11.85 0.53 0.18
N LYS A 42 10.67 0.01 -0.18
CA LYS A 42 10.54 -1.23 -0.94
C LYS A 42 9.58 -0.99 -2.10
N VAL A 43 10.00 -1.38 -3.30
CA VAL A 43 9.12 -1.45 -4.47
C VAL A 43 8.20 -2.67 -4.33
N ILE A 44 6.92 -2.48 -4.59
CA ILE A 44 5.92 -3.54 -4.63
C ILE A 44 5.93 -4.09 -6.05
N LYS A 45 6.28 -5.37 -6.18
CA LYS A 45 6.32 -6.04 -7.47
C LYS A 45 4.94 -6.54 -7.88
N SER A 46 4.70 -6.60 -9.19
CA SER A 46 3.52 -7.23 -9.78
C SER A 46 3.52 -8.75 -9.56
N ILE A 47 2.42 -9.39 -9.96
CA ILE A 47 2.28 -10.86 -9.90
C ILE A 47 3.37 -11.60 -10.71
N ASP A 48 3.93 -10.95 -11.74
CA ASP A 48 5.00 -11.49 -12.60
C ASP A 48 6.41 -11.07 -12.14
N ASP A 49 6.55 -10.68 -10.87
CA ASP A 49 7.81 -10.21 -10.24
C ASP A 49 8.42 -8.96 -10.92
N LYS A 50 7.58 -8.13 -11.58
CA LYS A 50 8.02 -6.87 -12.22
C LYS A 50 7.85 -5.68 -11.28
N GLU A 51 8.83 -4.79 -11.26
CA GLU A 51 8.78 -3.54 -10.49
C GLU A 51 8.06 -2.40 -11.21
N LEU A 52 8.14 -2.38 -12.55
CA LEU A 52 7.45 -1.44 -13.41
C LEU A 52 6.30 -2.13 -14.13
N ILE A 53 5.14 -1.47 -14.16
CA ILE A 53 3.91 -2.00 -14.76
C ILE A 53 3.51 -1.05 -15.90
N PRO A 54 3.19 -1.55 -17.11
CA PRO A 54 2.69 -0.70 -18.19
C PRO A 54 1.46 0.10 -17.77
N THR A 55 1.42 1.39 -18.10
CA THR A 55 0.26 2.25 -17.85
C THR A 55 -0.73 2.11 -19.01
N THR A 56 -1.43 0.99 -19.05
CA THR A 56 -2.37 0.65 -20.13
C THR A 56 -3.65 0.05 -19.58
N ILE A 57 -4.74 0.17 -20.34
CA ILE A 57 -5.99 -0.53 -20.12
C ILE A 57 -6.29 -1.30 -21.39
N ASP A 58 -6.54 -2.60 -21.28
CA ASP A 58 -6.92 -3.44 -22.43
C ASP A 58 -8.41 -3.85 -22.35
N PHE A 59 -9.11 -3.76 -23.48
CA PHE A 59 -10.51 -4.12 -23.60
C PHE A 59 -10.62 -5.45 -24.34
N THR A 60 -10.89 -6.51 -23.60
CA THR A 60 -11.15 -7.82 -24.18
C THR A 60 -12.66 -8.04 -24.32
N SER A 61 -13.06 -8.95 -25.21
CA SER A 61 -14.48 -9.16 -25.57
C SER A 61 -15.41 -9.39 -24.37
N ASN A 62 -14.87 -9.80 -23.22
CA ASN A 62 -15.64 -10.11 -22.02
C ASN A 62 -15.18 -9.37 -20.75
N ASN A 63 -14.10 -8.58 -20.75
CA ASN A 63 -13.58 -7.91 -19.54
C ASN A 63 -12.57 -6.79 -19.84
N LEU A 64 -12.35 -5.93 -18.84
CA LEU A 64 -11.21 -5.00 -18.75
C LEU A 64 -10.03 -5.72 -18.10
N LEU A 65 -8.85 -5.63 -18.70
CA LEU A 65 -7.57 -6.12 -18.15
C LEU A 65 -6.62 -4.94 -17.86
#